data_AF-A0A842G397-F1
#
_entry.id   AF-A0A842G397-F1
#
_cell.length_a   1.000
_cell.length_b   1.000
_cell.length_c   1.000
_cell.angle_alpha   90.00
_cell.angle_beta   90.00
_cell.angle_gamma   90.00
#
_symmetry.space_group_name_H-M   'P 1'
#
loop_
_entity.id
_entity.type
_entity.pdbx_description
1 polymer ?
#
loop_
_entity_poly.entity_id
_entity_poly.type
_entity_poly.pdbx_seq_one_letter_code
_entity_poly.pdbx_strand_id
1 'polypeptide(L)'
;MYTTQLNDTTQARLLKSWLKEDGGLVRAHSGYLNILRELQEERYEKNIIYPAMLELKKQLERCSDEGERLATIVSGFRIRALSRVDEDNQRIRKYRFSIEYKNIYFYNIINEISRTNINWSIRAGGSYLDRENKMAEKLFKHGFIVGEVFTIKEAREVGILDDVLDKLRYTIKRLNRAEEWMNEYNPNPIKNKSNFMSMLNDL
;
A
#
# COMPACT_ATOMS: atom_id res chain seq x y z
N MET A 1 -7.04 1.39 40.07
CA MET A 1 -6.37 0.70 38.94
C MET A 1 -6.37 1.69 37.77
N TYR A 2 -5.26 2.41 37.56
CA TYR A 2 -5.16 3.46 36.53
C TYR A 2 -4.72 2.83 35.20
N THR A 3 -5.65 2.26 34.45
CA THR A 3 -5.46 2.13 33.00
C THR A 3 -6.03 3.41 32.40
N THR A 4 -5.21 4.46 32.33
CA THR A 4 -5.55 5.67 31.60
C THR A 4 -5.70 5.30 30.13
N GLN A 5 -6.94 5.00 29.72
CA GLN A 5 -7.29 4.89 28.31
C GLN A 5 -6.92 6.21 27.65
N LEU A 6 -6.05 6.17 26.64
CA LEU A 6 -5.75 7.34 25.83
C LEU A 6 -7.06 7.84 25.22
N ASN A 7 -7.29 9.14 25.23
CA ASN A 7 -8.41 9.70 24.48
C ASN A 7 -8.19 9.48 22.97
N ASP A 8 -9.30 9.43 22.22
CA ASP A 8 -9.31 9.09 20.80
C ASP A 8 -8.33 9.96 19.98
N THR A 9 -8.24 11.25 20.29
CA THR A 9 -7.34 12.20 19.61
C THR A 9 -5.87 11.83 19.80
N THR A 10 -5.48 11.48 21.02
CA THR A 10 -4.08 11.14 21.35
C THR A 10 -3.71 9.79 20.77
N GLN A 11 -4.61 8.81 20.85
CA GLN A 11 -4.42 7.49 20.24
C GLN A 11 -4.30 7.62 18.71
N ALA A 12 -5.16 8.42 18.07
CA ALA A 12 -5.12 8.67 16.64
C ALA A 12 -3.78 9.28 16.19
N ARG A 13 -3.27 10.28 16.93
CA ARG A 13 -1.98 10.91 16.62
C ARG A 13 -0.81 9.93 16.74
N LEU A 14 -0.77 9.13 17.80
CA LEU A 14 0.30 8.14 18.02
C LEU A 14 0.30 7.08 16.92
N LEU A 15 -0.87 6.50 16.61
CA LEU A 15 -1.01 5.48 15.58
C LEU A 15 -0.66 6.01 14.18
N LYS A 16 -1.07 7.26 13.87
CA LYS A 16 -0.67 7.92 12.63
C LYS A 16 0.85 8.14 12.54
N SER A 17 1.51 8.46 13.65
CA SER A 17 2.98 8.58 13.69
C SER A 17 3.65 7.24 13.44
N TRP A 18 3.19 6.18 14.10
CA TRP A 18 3.76 4.84 13.89
C TRP A 18 3.60 4.35 12.46
N LEU A 19 2.44 4.55 11.84
CA LEU A 19 2.24 4.20 10.42
C LEU A 19 3.07 5.05 9.45
N LYS A 20 3.61 6.20 9.88
CA LYS A 20 4.51 7.05 9.08
C LYS A 20 5.98 6.69 9.26
N GLU A 21 6.40 6.36 10.48
CA GLU A 21 7.79 6.02 10.82
C GLU A 21 8.18 4.62 10.33
N ASP A 22 7.17 3.77 10.08
CA ASP A 22 7.35 2.42 9.62
C ASP A 22 7.71 2.35 8.12
N GLY A 23 8.95 2.76 7.84
CA GLY A 23 9.53 2.93 6.51
C GLY A 23 9.92 1.64 5.78
N GLY A 24 9.72 0.48 6.41
CA GLY A 24 10.18 -0.81 5.90
C GLY A 24 9.06 -1.60 5.24
N LEU A 25 9.34 -2.16 4.06
CA LEU A 25 8.53 -3.19 3.37
C LEU A 25 8.13 -4.41 4.22
N VAL A 26 8.62 -4.51 5.47
CA VAL A 26 8.50 -5.67 6.36
C VAL A 26 7.85 -5.33 7.72
N ARG A 27 7.59 -4.06 8.06
CA ARG A 27 7.30 -3.72 9.47
C ARG A 27 5.93 -3.15 9.80
N ALA A 28 5.01 -2.99 8.84
CA ALA A 28 3.57 -2.76 9.12
C ALA A 28 2.93 -3.86 10.02
N HIS A 29 3.72 -4.87 10.37
CA HIS A 29 3.49 -5.84 11.43
C HIS A 29 4.12 -5.44 12.77
N SER A 30 4.00 -4.18 13.21
CA SER A 30 4.27 -3.92 14.62
C SER A 30 3.25 -4.75 15.42
N GLY A 31 3.73 -5.65 16.28
CA GLY A 31 2.85 -6.53 17.06
C GLY A 31 1.78 -5.74 17.82
N TYR A 32 2.09 -4.49 18.16
CA TYR A 32 1.18 -3.54 18.76
C TYR A 32 -0.02 -3.17 17.87
N LEU A 33 0.17 -2.86 16.57
CA LEU A 33 -0.95 -2.56 15.67
C LEU A 33 -1.84 -3.78 15.46
N ASN A 34 -1.25 -4.98 15.40
CA ASN A 34 -2.01 -6.23 15.31
C ASN A 34 -2.89 -6.43 16.55
N ILE A 35 -2.29 -6.26 17.74
CA ILE A 35 -2.99 -6.39 19.02
C ILE A 35 -4.11 -5.35 19.12
N LEU A 36 -3.86 -4.09 18.74
CA LEU A 36 -4.90 -3.06 18.77
C LEU A 36 -6.05 -3.36 17.83
N ARG A 37 -5.75 -3.82 16.61
CA ARG A 37 -6.77 -4.24 15.66
C ARG A 37 -7.59 -5.40 16.21
N GLU A 38 -6.95 -6.41 16.79
CA GLU A 38 -7.62 -7.60 17.33
C GLU A 38 -8.44 -7.28 18.60
N LEU A 39 -7.97 -6.37 19.45
CA LEU A 39 -8.64 -6.04 20.71
C LEU A 39 -9.71 -4.93 20.56
N GLN A 40 -9.56 -4.02 19.59
CA GLN A 40 -10.40 -2.83 19.44
C GLN A 40 -10.62 -2.46 17.96
N GLU A 41 -11.00 -3.44 17.13
CA GLU A 41 -11.18 -3.30 15.68
C GLU A 41 -12.02 -2.07 15.29
N GLU A 42 -13.23 -1.92 15.85
CA GLU A 42 -14.12 -0.78 15.53
C GLU A 42 -13.45 0.59 15.75
N ARG A 43 -12.71 0.74 16.86
CA ARG A 43 -12.01 2.00 17.17
C ARG A 43 -10.82 2.22 16.27
N TYR A 44 -10.08 1.16 15.96
CA TYR A 44 -8.96 1.20 15.04
C TYR A 44 -9.42 1.63 13.64
N GLU A 45 -10.47 1.01 13.12
CA GLU A 45 -11.05 1.38 11.83
C GLU A 45 -11.55 2.83 11.83
N LYS A 46 -12.36 3.20 12.82
CA LYS A 46 -12.97 4.53 12.91
C LYS A 46 -11.95 5.66 13.03
N ASN A 47 -10.90 5.47 13.84
CA ASN A 47 -9.98 6.55 14.19
C ASN A 47 -8.75 6.59 13.28
N ILE A 48 -8.38 5.47 12.64
CA ILE A 48 -7.13 5.35 11.87
C ILE A 48 -7.39 5.09 10.40
N ILE A 49 -8.12 4.01 10.09
CA ILE A 49 -8.31 3.57 8.72
C ILE A 49 -9.25 4.52 7.97
N TYR A 50 -10.42 4.79 8.52
CA TYR A 50 -11.46 5.59 7.88
C TYR A 50 -11.00 7.02 7.55
N PRO A 51 -10.38 7.80 8.46
CA PRO A 51 -9.93 9.15 8.14
C PRO A 51 -8.86 9.18 7.04
N ALA A 52 -7.95 8.20 7.05
CA ALA A 52 -6.92 8.07 6.02
C ALA A 52 -7.52 7.72 4.66
N MET A 53 -8.48 6.79 4.63
CA MET A 53 -9.18 6.41 3.40
C MET A 53 -10.05 7.53 2.86
N LEU A 54 -10.68 8.33 3.73
CA LEU A 54 -11.42 9.52 3.30
C LEU A 54 -10.51 10.57 2.66
N GLU A 55 -9.31 10.77 3.20
CA GLU A 55 -8.29 11.65 2.62
C GLU A 55 -7.80 11.13 1.26
N LEU A 56 -7.52 9.83 1.17
CA LEU A 56 -7.07 9.18 -0.07
C LEU A 56 -8.17 9.20 -1.15
N LYS A 57 -9.42 8.90 -0.79
CA LYS A 57 -10.57 8.90 -1.71
C LYS A 57 -10.72 10.25 -2.42
N LYS A 58 -10.60 11.36 -1.70
CA LYS A 58 -10.62 12.72 -2.29
C LYS A 58 -9.52 12.97 -3.31
N GLN A 59 -8.38 12.29 -3.18
CA GLN A 59 -7.28 12.37 -4.17
C GLN A 59 -7.58 11.49 -5.38
N LEU A 60 -8.11 10.29 -5.15
CA LEU A 60 -8.46 9.34 -6.22
C LEU A 60 -9.61 9.83 -7.10
N GLU A 61 -10.61 10.50 -6.51
CA GLU A 61 -11.75 11.09 -7.24
C GLU A 61 -11.34 12.15 -8.29
N ARG A 62 -10.12 12.68 -8.20
CA ARG A 62 -9.57 13.67 -9.15
C ARG A 62 -8.77 13.04 -10.28
N CYS A 63 -8.54 11.73 -10.24
CA CYS A 63 -7.74 11.02 -11.20
C CYS A 63 -8.59 10.58 -12.39
N SER A 64 -8.05 10.72 -13.60
CA SER A 64 -8.71 10.38 -14.86
C SER A 64 -8.42 8.96 -15.35
N ASP A 65 -7.29 8.36 -14.92
CA ASP A 65 -6.90 7.01 -15.29
C ASP A 65 -6.15 6.26 -14.17
N GLU A 66 -5.87 4.97 -14.40
CA GLU A 66 -5.19 4.10 -13.44
C GLU A 66 -3.75 4.54 -13.13
N GLY A 67 -3.05 5.12 -14.11
CA GLY A 67 -1.70 5.65 -13.90
C GLY A 67 -1.72 6.86 -12.96
N GLU A 68 -2.67 7.78 -13.13
CA GLU A 68 -2.88 8.90 -12.21
C GLU A 68 -3.29 8.42 -10.81
N ARG A 69 -4.20 7.44 -10.72
CA ARG A 69 -4.59 6.83 -9.44
C ARG A 69 -3.37 6.26 -8.73
N LEU A 70 -2.50 5.54 -9.42
CA LEU A 70 -1.27 5.00 -8.84
C LEU A 70 -0.29 6.10 -8.42
N ALA A 71 -0.19 7.19 -9.17
CA ALA A 71 0.67 8.33 -8.85
C ALA A 71 0.27 9.04 -7.55
N THR A 72 -0.94 8.77 -7.02
CA THR A 72 -1.34 9.25 -5.69
C THR A 72 -0.59 8.55 -4.56
N ILE A 73 -0.16 7.29 -4.77
CA ILE A 73 0.49 6.45 -3.74
C ILE A 73 1.97 6.22 -4.07
N VAL A 74 2.33 6.16 -5.35
CA VAL A 74 3.68 5.88 -5.85
C VAL A 74 4.30 7.18 -6.36
N SER A 75 5.48 7.54 -5.86
CA SER A 75 6.26 8.68 -6.35
C SER A 75 7.08 8.33 -7.58
N GLY A 76 7.54 7.09 -7.70
CA GLY A 76 8.31 6.62 -8.84
C GLY A 76 8.93 5.25 -8.63
N PHE A 77 9.91 4.94 -9.48
CA PHE A 77 10.59 3.65 -9.52
C PHE A 77 12.08 3.87 -9.69
N ARG A 78 12.87 3.27 -8.81
CA ARG A 78 14.32 3.34 -8.87
C ARG A 78 14.89 2.11 -9.57
N ILE A 79 15.76 2.36 -10.54
CA ILE A 79 16.49 1.30 -11.26
C ILE A 79 17.61 0.74 -10.35
N ARG A 80 17.62 -0.57 -10.13
CA ARG A 80 18.63 -1.28 -9.34
C ARG A 80 19.34 -2.32 -10.21
N ALA A 81 20.67 -2.34 -10.13
CA ALA A 81 21.47 -3.39 -10.73
C ALA A 81 21.65 -4.55 -9.74
N LEU A 82 21.52 -5.77 -10.25
CA LEU A 82 21.85 -7.02 -9.58
C LEU A 82 22.99 -7.67 -10.33
N SER A 83 23.99 -8.17 -9.59
CA SER A 83 24.98 -9.09 -10.14
C SER A 83 24.42 -10.50 -10.06
N ARG A 84 24.44 -11.23 -11.18
CA ARG A 84 24.14 -12.66 -11.23
C ARG A 84 25.24 -13.41 -11.98
N VAL A 85 25.23 -14.72 -11.82
CA VAL A 85 26.09 -15.64 -12.57
C VAL A 85 25.18 -16.39 -13.55
N ASP A 86 25.58 -16.48 -14.80
CA ASP A 86 24.87 -17.27 -15.82
C ASP A 86 25.29 -18.75 -15.80
N GLU A 87 24.79 -19.53 -16.75
CA GLU A 87 25.07 -20.96 -16.86
C GLU A 87 26.55 -21.27 -17.16
N ASP A 88 27.27 -20.31 -17.75
CA ASP A 88 28.68 -20.39 -18.11
C ASP A 88 29.61 -19.81 -17.02
N ASN A 89 29.10 -19.60 -15.80
CA ASN A 89 29.81 -18.97 -14.69
C ASN A 89 30.27 -17.51 -14.94
N GLN A 90 29.68 -16.81 -15.91
CA GLN A 90 29.99 -15.41 -16.17
C GLN A 90 29.10 -14.46 -15.36
N ARG A 91 29.69 -13.35 -14.92
CA ARG A 91 28.93 -12.31 -14.22
C ARG A 91 28.08 -11.50 -15.20
N ILE A 92 26.78 -11.66 -15.11
CA ILE A 92 25.81 -10.86 -15.85
C ILE A 92 25.16 -9.79 -14.95
N ARG A 93 24.89 -8.62 -15.51
CA ARG A 93 24.05 -7.60 -14.85
C ARG A 93 22.59 -7.85 -15.22
N LYS A 94 21.74 -7.91 -14.21
CA LYS A 94 20.28 -7.92 -14.36
C LYS A 94 19.69 -6.72 -13.62
N TYR A 95 18.59 -6.18 -14.12
CA TYR A 95 17.96 -5.00 -13.52
C TYR A 95 16.66 -5.36 -12.80
N ARG A 96 16.37 -4.61 -11.73
CA ARG A 96 15.11 -4.63 -11.00
C ARG A 96 14.66 -3.21 -10.70
N PHE A 97 13.36 -3.04 -10.49
CA PHE A 97 12.81 -1.76 -10.07
C PHE A 97 12.29 -1.85 -8.63
N SER A 98 12.79 -0.97 -7.77
CA SER A 98 12.20 -0.72 -6.45
C SER A 98 11.18 0.41 -6.55
N ILE A 99 10.00 0.21 -5.97
CA ILE A 99 8.92 1.20 -5.93
C ILE A 99 9.25 2.24 -4.86
N GLU A 100 9.10 3.51 -5.19
CA GLU A 100 9.14 4.61 -4.22
C GLU A 100 7.71 5.07 -3.94
N TYR A 101 7.32 5.09 -2.66
CA TYR A 101 5.99 5.52 -2.24
C TYR A 101 6.00 7.01 -1.89
N LYS A 102 5.02 7.74 -2.42
CA LYS A 102 4.85 9.18 -2.16
C LYS A 102 4.45 9.44 -0.72
N ASN A 103 3.61 8.58 -0.16
CA ASN A 103 3.19 8.65 1.23
C ASN A 103 3.10 7.24 1.82
N ILE A 104 4.10 6.88 2.63
CA ILE A 104 4.17 5.57 3.28
C ILE A 104 2.99 5.30 4.21
N TYR A 105 2.38 6.36 4.76
CA TYR A 105 1.17 6.25 5.56
C TYR A 105 0.01 5.63 4.75
N PHE A 106 -0.27 6.13 3.54
CA PHE A 106 -1.34 5.59 2.71
C PHE A 106 -1.03 4.16 2.24
N TYR A 107 0.23 3.89 1.90
CA TYR A 107 0.67 2.53 1.59
C TYR A 107 0.38 1.56 2.76
N ASN A 108 0.71 1.96 3.98
CA ASN A 108 0.48 1.15 5.17
C ASN A 108 -1.03 0.96 5.45
N ILE A 109 -1.85 2.00 5.32
CA ILE A 109 -3.32 1.89 5.48
C ILE A 109 -3.92 0.92 4.44
N ILE A 110 -3.53 1.04 3.17
CA ILE A 110 -3.99 0.15 2.10
C ILE A 110 -3.61 -1.30 2.40
N ASN A 111 -2.39 -1.52 2.89
CA ASN A 111 -1.95 -2.85 3.29
C ASN A 111 -2.76 -3.39 4.46
N GLU A 112 -3.04 -2.58 5.47
CA GLU A 112 -3.82 -2.97 6.65
C GLU A 112 -5.22 -3.45 6.26
N ILE A 113 -5.93 -2.71 5.40
CA ILE A 113 -7.25 -3.10 4.87
C ILE A 113 -7.16 -4.41 4.08
N SER A 114 -6.06 -4.59 3.34
CA SER A 114 -5.87 -5.75 2.46
C SER A 114 -5.37 -7.01 3.17
N ARG A 115 -5.14 -6.99 4.49
CA ARG A 115 -4.56 -8.13 5.24
C ARG A 115 -5.43 -9.38 5.22
N THR A 116 -6.75 -9.24 5.14
CA THR A 116 -7.70 -10.35 5.32
C THR A 116 -7.87 -11.24 4.09
N ASN A 117 -7.27 -10.90 2.94
CA ASN A 117 -7.61 -11.54 1.67
C ASN A 117 -6.42 -12.04 0.84
N ILE A 118 -5.24 -12.21 1.45
CA ILE A 118 -4.01 -12.37 0.65
C ILE A 118 -3.17 -13.60 1.03
N ASN A 119 -3.65 -14.79 0.61
CA ASN A 119 -2.81 -15.98 0.40
C ASN A 119 -2.30 -16.00 -1.06
N TRP A 120 -1.55 -14.97 -1.47
CA TRP A 120 -1.04 -14.89 -2.85
C TRP A 120 0.41 -15.33 -2.83
N SER A 121 0.64 -16.59 -3.18
CA SER A 121 1.99 -17.07 -3.45
C SER A 121 2.61 -16.21 -4.56
N ILE A 122 3.65 -15.45 -4.20
CA ILE A 122 4.52 -14.79 -5.17
C ILE A 122 5.40 -15.88 -5.75
N ARG A 123 4.87 -16.68 -6.67
CA ARG A 123 5.72 -17.43 -7.59
C ARG A 123 6.23 -16.44 -8.62
N ALA A 124 7.30 -15.73 -8.25
CA ALA A 124 8.11 -15.00 -9.22
C ALA A 124 8.79 -16.03 -10.12
N GLY A 125 8.09 -16.44 -11.20
CA GLY A 125 8.71 -17.20 -12.28
C GLY A 125 9.80 -16.36 -12.96
N GLY A 126 10.73 -17.03 -13.64
CA GLY A 126 11.85 -16.38 -14.34
C GLY A 126 11.45 -15.25 -15.30
N SER A 127 10.21 -15.29 -15.83
CA SER A 127 9.66 -14.30 -16.77
C SER A 127 9.59 -12.87 -16.23
N TYR A 128 9.51 -12.68 -14.91
CA TYR A 128 9.40 -11.35 -14.31
C TYR A 128 10.70 -10.55 -14.45
N LEU A 129 11.84 -11.21 -14.23
CA LEU A 129 13.14 -10.55 -14.30
C LEU A 129 13.44 -10.14 -15.75
N ASP A 130 13.10 -10.97 -16.73
CA ASP A 130 13.35 -10.64 -18.14
C ASP A 130 12.49 -9.46 -18.62
N ARG A 131 11.24 -9.34 -18.13
CA ARG A 131 10.42 -8.12 -18.37
C ARG A 131 11.08 -6.87 -17.79
N GLU A 132 11.56 -6.94 -16.54
CA GLU A 132 12.24 -5.80 -15.92
C GLU A 132 13.52 -5.40 -16.67
N ASN A 133 14.25 -6.37 -17.23
CA ASN A 133 15.43 -6.06 -18.04
C ASN A 133 15.05 -5.36 -19.35
N LYS A 134 13.99 -5.82 -20.05
CA LYS A 134 13.48 -5.14 -21.25
C LYS A 134 13.02 -3.71 -20.97
N MET A 135 12.34 -3.48 -19.84
CA MET A 135 11.98 -2.13 -19.40
C MET A 135 13.23 -1.26 -19.17
N ALA A 136 14.25 -1.81 -18.49
CA ALA A 136 15.48 -1.08 -18.20
C ALA A 136 16.23 -0.71 -19.49
N GLU A 137 16.31 -1.64 -20.46
CA GLU A 137 16.90 -1.35 -21.77
C GLU A 137 16.17 -0.23 -22.52
N LYS A 138 14.83 -0.19 -22.48
CA LYS A 138 14.06 0.91 -23.06
C LYS A 138 14.35 2.24 -22.36
N LEU A 139 14.41 2.25 -21.03
CA LEU A 139 14.74 3.44 -20.24
C LEU A 139 16.15 3.94 -20.54
N PHE A 140 17.14 3.06 -20.64
CA PHE A 140 18.52 3.43 -20.97
C PHE A 140 18.64 4.05 -22.37
N LYS A 141 17.86 3.57 -23.34
CA LYS A 141 17.77 4.20 -24.67
C LYS A 141 17.21 5.63 -24.63
N HIS A 142 16.50 5.99 -23.56
CA HIS A 142 15.96 7.33 -23.31
C HIS A 142 16.81 8.13 -22.31
N GLY A 143 18.02 7.67 -21.99
CA GLY A 143 18.99 8.43 -21.18
C GLY A 143 18.93 8.21 -19.67
N PHE A 144 18.00 7.40 -19.16
CA PHE A 144 17.97 7.04 -17.75
C PHE A 144 19.19 6.19 -17.35
N ILE A 145 19.60 6.26 -16.08
CA ILE A 145 20.72 5.46 -15.56
C ILE A 145 20.36 4.66 -14.29
N VAL A 146 21.21 3.70 -13.93
CA VAL A 146 21.06 2.94 -12.67
C VAL A 146 21.09 3.90 -11.48
N GLY A 147 20.15 3.72 -10.55
CA GLY A 147 20.00 4.56 -9.37
C GLY A 147 19.06 5.75 -9.58
N GLU A 148 18.74 6.10 -10.82
CA GLU A 148 17.77 7.14 -11.15
C GLU A 148 16.34 6.69 -10.85
N VAL A 149 15.47 7.66 -10.56
CA VAL A 149 14.05 7.46 -10.29
C VAL A 149 13.27 7.99 -11.48
N PHE A 150 12.43 7.15 -12.08
CA PHE A 150 11.46 7.58 -13.08
C PHE A 150 10.04 7.49 -12.51
N THR A 151 9.15 8.35 -13.00
CA THR A 151 7.76 8.51 -12.61
C THR A 151 6.83 7.72 -13.54
N ILE A 152 5.55 7.61 -13.17
CA ILE A 152 4.52 7.02 -14.02
C ILE A 152 4.36 7.82 -15.33
N LYS A 153 4.54 9.14 -15.26
CA LYS A 153 4.47 10.01 -16.44
C LYS A 153 5.59 9.67 -17.43
N GLU A 154 6.83 9.58 -16.95
CA GLU A 154 7.98 9.21 -17.79
C GLU A 154 7.84 7.77 -18.31
N ALA A 155 7.30 6.85 -17.52
CA ALA A 155 6.99 5.49 -17.98
C ALA A 155 5.99 5.49 -19.16
N ARG A 156 5.02 6.40 -19.17
CA ARG A 156 4.08 6.59 -20.29
C ARG A 156 4.80 7.15 -21.51
N GLU A 157 5.62 8.16 -21.34
CA GLU A 157 6.39 8.81 -22.42
C GLU A 157 7.36 7.82 -23.09
N VAL A 158 8.00 6.94 -22.33
CA VAL A 158 8.92 5.90 -22.82
C VAL A 158 8.19 4.67 -23.39
N GLY A 159 6.86 4.58 -23.26
CA GLY A 159 6.07 3.45 -23.77
C GLY A 159 6.31 2.14 -22.99
N ILE A 160 6.41 2.25 -21.66
CA ILE A 160 6.55 1.10 -20.73
C ILE A 160 5.47 1.10 -19.64
N LEU A 161 4.43 1.94 -19.76
CA LEU A 161 3.39 2.05 -18.73
C LEU A 161 2.73 0.71 -18.45
N ASP A 162 2.36 -0.07 -19.47
CA ASP A 162 1.69 -1.38 -19.28
C ASP A 162 2.57 -2.36 -18.49
N ASP A 163 3.88 -2.39 -18.77
CA ASP A 163 4.83 -3.22 -18.02
C ASP A 163 4.93 -2.77 -16.55
N VAL A 164 4.89 -1.45 -16.30
CA VAL A 164 4.86 -0.87 -14.96
C VAL A 164 3.56 -1.23 -14.23
N LEU A 165 2.41 -1.17 -14.90
CA LEU A 165 1.11 -1.53 -14.33
C LEU A 165 1.05 -3.02 -13.97
N ASP A 166 1.55 -3.92 -14.83
CA ASP A 166 1.65 -5.35 -14.50
C ASP A 166 2.59 -5.60 -13.31
N LYS A 167 3.72 -4.89 -13.24
CA LYS A 167 4.60 -4.92 -12.05
C LYS A 167 3.85 -4.48 -10.79
N LEU A 168 2.98 -3.48 -10.89
CA LEU A 168 2.19 -2.94 -9.79
C LEU A 168 0.83 -3.63 -9.59
N ARG A 169 0.52 -4.71 -10.31
CA ARG A 169 -0.81 -5.35 -10.25
C ARG A 169 -1.30 -5.66 -8.84
N TYR A 170 -0.42 -6.00 -7.90
CA TYR A 170 -0.80 -6.26 -6.52
C TYR A 170 -1.09 -4.97 -5.75
N THR A 171 -0.31 -3.92 -5.97
CA THR A 171 -0.57 -2.59 -5.41
C THR A 171 -1.91 -2.06 -5.93
N ILE A 172 -2.19 -2.21 -7.23
CA ILE A 172 -3.49 -1.87 -7.85
C ILE A 172 -4.62 -2.64 -7.17
N LYS A 173 -4.49 -3.97 -7.04
CA LYS A 173 -5.51 -4.80 -6.39
C LYS A 173 -5.78 -4.40 -4.95
N ARG A 174 -4.73 -4.08 -4.18
CA ARG A 174 -4.87 -3.61 -2.79
C ARG A 174 -5.57 -2.26 -2.72
N LEU A 175 -5.23 -1.34 -3.62
CA LEU A 175 -5.91 -0.06 -3.74
C LEU A 175 -7.40 -0.23 -4.03
N ASN A 176 -7.74 -1.05 -5.03
CA ASN A 176 -9.13 -1.35 -5.37
C ASN A 176 -9.89 -1.95 -4.17
N ARG A 177 -9.28 -2.91 -3.44
CA ARG A 177 -9.90 -3.46 -2.22
C ARG A 177 -10.10 -2.41 -1.13
N ALA A 178 -9.16 -1.48 -0.98
CA ALA A 178 -9.28 -0.40 -0.02
C ALA A 178 -10.45 0.56 -0.38
N GLU A 179 -10.66 0.82 -1.66
CA GLU A 179 -11.82 1.60 -2.14
C GLU A 179 -13.15 0.85 -1.96
N GLU A 180 -13.18 -0.45 -2.22
CA GLU A 180 -14.36 -1.30 -1.93
C GLU A 180 -14.71 -1.27 -0.44
N TRP A 181 -13.72 -1.49 0.43
CA TRP A 181 -13.91 -1.41 1.89
C TRP A 181 -14.49 -0.05 2.29
N MET A 182 -14.00 1.03 1.68
CA MET A 182 -14.49 2.38 1.98
C MET A 182 -15.96 2.59 1.57
N ASN A 183 -16.43 1.91 0.54
CA ASN A 183 -17.83 1.94 0.10
C ASN A 183 -18.72 1.03 0.97
N GLU A 184 -18.16 -0.04 1.53
CA GLU A 184 -18.83 -0.97 2.46
C GLU A 184 -18.89 -0.41 3.90
N TYR A 185 -17.92 0.43 4.29
CA TYR A 185 -17.76 0.89 5.67
C TYR A 185 -18.88 1.83 6.11
N ASN A 186 -19.56 1.46 7.20
CA ASN A 186 -20.55 2.31 7.87
C ASN A 186 -19.89 3.03 9.07
N PRO A 187 -19.64 4.36 8.99
CA PRO A 187 -18.99 5.11 10.07
C PRO A 187 -19.85 5.27 11.34
N ASN A 188 -21.14 4.92 11.28
CA ASN A 188 -22.08 4.98 12.41
C ASN A 188 -22.76 3.63 12.64
N PRO A 189 -22.07 2.63 13.21
CA PRO A 189 -22.70 1.36 13.59
C PRO A 189 -23.70 1.53 14.76
N ILE A 190 -23.63 2.63 15.51
CA ILE A 190 -24.40 2.90 16.73
C ILE A 190 -25.82 3.46 16.44
N LYS A 191 -26.54 2.89 15.47
CA LYS A 191 -28.01 2.96 15.46
C LYS A 191 -28.68 1.64 15.85
N ASN A 192 -27.93 0.55 15.98
CA ASN A 192 -28.48 -0.77 16.34
C ASN A 192 -28.23 -1.19 17.81
N LYS A 193 -27.61 -0.33 18.65
CA LYS A 193 -27.47 -0.59 20.10
C LYS A 193 -28.72 -0.25 20.93
N SER A 194 -29.79 0.28 20.35
CA SER A 194 -31.06 0.48 21.07
C SER A 194 -31.67 -0.84 21.54
N ASN A 195 -31.35 -1.97 20.91
CA ASN A 195 -31.89 -3.27 21.30
C ASN A 195 -31.13 -3.93 22.45
N PHE A 196 -29.86 -3.60 22.70
CA PHE A 196 -29.11 -4.24 23.79
C PHE A 196 -29.47 -3.64 25.17
N MET A 197 -29.77 -2.33 25.22
CA MET A 197 -30.30 -1.70 26.44
C MET A 197 -31.76 -2.07 26.70
N SER A 198 -32.55 -2.42 25.67
CA SER A 198 -33.91 -2.93 25.85
C SER A 198 -33.91 -4.35 26.43
N MET A 199 -32.97 -5.22 26.04
CA MET A 199 -32.86 -6.58 26.61
C MET A 199 -32.39 -6.60 28.07
N LEU A 200 -31.78 -5.53 28.57
CA LEU A 200 -31.38 -5.39 29.98
C LEU A 200 -32.46 -4.77 30.87
N ASN A 201 -33.50 -4.18 30.28
CA ASN A 201 -34.66 -3.68 31.03
C ASN A 201 -35.75 -4.75 31.24
N ASP A 202 -35.61 -5.90 30.58
CA ASP A 202 -36.51 -7.07 30.70
C ASP A 202 -35.89 -8.20 31.56
N LEU A 203 -34.81 -7.93 32.30
CA LEU A 203 -34.20 -8.81 33.33
C LEU A 203 -34.33 -8.18 34.71
#